data_AF-A0A519B9A7-F1
#
_entry.id   AF-A0A519B9A7-F1
#
_cell.length_a   1.000
_cell.length_b   1.000
_cell.length_c   1.000
_cell.angle_alpha   90.00
_cell.angle_beta   90.00
_cell.angle_gamma   90.00
#
_symmetry.space_group_name_H-M   'P 1'
#
loop_
_entity.id
_entity.type
_entity.pdbx_description
1 polymer ?
#
loop_
_entity_poly.entity_id
_entity_poly.type
_entity_poly.pdbx_seq_one_letter_code
_entity_poly.pdbx_strand_id
1 'polypeptide(L)' 'MDKEFIKQIARMSSLGLNLIISVLIGIFIGIEIDKYFGYEYLFLVIFSILGFSAGIYEIYRAIKRELNTKL' A
#
# COMPACT_ATOMS: atom_id res chain seq x y z
N MET A 1 20.04 -20.98 -8.08
CA MET A 1 18.96 -19.98 -8.02
C MET A 1 19.51 -18.70 -8.62
N ASP A 2 18.97 -18.29 -9.76
CA ASP A 2 19.53 -17.17 -10.52
C ASP A 2 19.31 -15.86 -9.77
N LYS A 3 20.36 -15.02 -9.70
CA LYS A 3 20.32 -13.72 -9.00
C LYS A 3 19.18 -12.83 -9.51
N GLU A 4 18.82 -13.00 -10.78
CA GLU A 4 17.75 -12.27 -11.45
C GLU A 4 16.36 -12.70 -10.94
N PHE A 5 16.16 -13.99 -10.66
CA PHE A 5 14.92 -14.51 -10.09
C PHE A 5 14.72 -14.00 -8.65
N ILE A 6 15.78 -13.99 -7.84
CA ILE A 6 15.75 -13.44 -6.47
C ILE A 6 15.37 -11.96 -6.50
N LYS A 7 15.95 -11.20 -7.44
CA LYS A 7 15.70 -9.77 -7.58
C LYS A 7 14.26 -9.47 -8.00
N GLN A 8 13.69 -10.28 -8.90
CA GLN A 8 12.28 -10.15 -9.31
C GLN A 8 11.33 -10.43 -8.15
N ILE A 9 11.55 -11.53 -7.41
CA ILE A 9 10.73 -11.86 -6.23
C ILE A 9 10.84 -10.76 -5.18
N ALA A 10 12.05 -10.30 -4.87
CA ALA A 10 12.25 -9.23 -3.89
C ALA A 10 11.48 -7.96 -4.28
N ARG A 11 11.45 -7.63 -5.57
CA ARG A 11 10.70 -6.47 -6.11
C ARG A 11 9.19 -6.63 -5.99
N MET A 12 8.66 -7.83 -6.28
CA MET A 12 7.24 -8.11 -6.15
C MET A 12 6.81 -8.13 -4.68
N SER A 13 7.62 -8.73 -3.82
CA SER A 13 7.40 -8.75 -2.37
C SER A 13 7.42 -7.35 -1.77
N SER A 14 8.31 -6.47 -2.21
CA SER A 14 8.35 -5.08 -1.71
C SER A 14 7.09 -4.30 -2.06
N LEU A 15 6.49 -4.54 -3.23
CA LEU A 15 5.21 -3.92 -3.61
C LEU A 15 4.05 -4.39 -2.71
N GLY A 16 4.00 -5.70 -2.41
CA GLY A 16 3.02 -6.25 -1.48
C GLY A 16 3.19 -5.69 -0.06
N LEU A 17 4.44 -5.57 0.42
CA LEU A 17 4.75 -4.95 1.70
C LEU A 17 4.34 -3.48 1.75
N ASN A 18 4.57 -2.71 0.69
CA ASN A 18 4.15 -1.31 0.62
C ASN A 18 2.63 -1.16 0.74
N LEU A 19 1.85 -2.07 0.16
CA LEU A 19 0.39 -2.08 0.31
C LEU A 19 -0.02 -2.31 1.76
N ILE A 20 0.57 -3.32 2.42
CA ILE A 20 0.28 -3.62 3.84
C ILE A 20 0.64 -2.42 4.72
N ILE A 21 1.84 -1.87 4.54
CA ILE A 21 2.33 -0.71 5.30
C ILE A 21 1.41 0.50 5.09
N SER A 22 0.99 0.76 3.85
CA SER A 22 0.10 1.88 3.53
C SER A 22 -1.26 1.76 4.23
N VAL A 23 -1.84 0.56 4.27
CA VAL A 23 -3.09 0.29 5.01
C VAL A 23 -2.89 0.46 6.51
N LEU A 24 -1.80 -0.08 7.07
CA LEU A 24 -1.49 0.05 8.51
C LEU A 24 -1.34 1.51 8.94
N ILE A 25 -0.68 2.33 8.14
CA ILE A 25 -0.54 3.77 8.40
C ILE A 25 -1.91 4.44 8.38
N GLY A 26 -2.76 4.12 7.39
CA GLY A 26 -4.12 4.64 7.31
C GLY A 26 -4.96 4.27 8.55
N ILE A 27 -4.92 3.01 8.96
CA ILE A 27 -5.61 2.54 10.17
C ILE A 27 -5.08 3.27 11.42
N PHE A 28 -3.76 3.37 11.58
CA PHE A 28 -3.16 4.03 12.73
C PHE A 28 -3.61 5.49 12.86
N ILE A 29 -3.54 6.24 11.76
CA ILE A 29 -4.00 7.63 11.71
C ILE A 29 -5.50 7.72 11.98
N GLY A 30 -6.29 6.85 11.35
CA GLY A 30 -7.74 6.84 11.51
C GLY A 30 -8.18 6.59 12.96
N ILE A 31 -7.54 5.65 13.66
CA ILE A 31 -7.80 5.36 15.08
C ILE A 31 -7.45 6.56 15.96
N GLU A 32 -6.29 7.18 15.76
CA GLU A 32 -5.86 8.31 16.60
C GLU A 32 -6.77 9.52 16.41
N ILE A 33 -7.27 9.75 15.18
CA ILE A 33 -8.25 10.79 14.90
C ILE A 33 -9.62 10.43 15.50
N ASP A 34 -10.12 9.21 15.32
CA ASP A 34 -11.39 8.75 15.88
C ASP A 34 -11.41 8.93 17.41
N LYS A 35 -10.30 8.60 18.11
CA LYS A 35 -10.14 8.84 19.56
C LYS A 35 -10.20 10.32 19.93
N TYR A 36 -9.62 11.21 19.11
CA TYR A 36 -9.57 12.64 19.39
C TYR A 36 -10.94 13.31 19.19
N PHE A 37 -11.69 12.90 18.17
CA PHE A 37 -13.00 13.48 17.83
C PHE A 37 -14.18 12.76 18.49
N GLY A 38 -13.97 11.59 19.11
CA GLY A 38 -15.02 10.81 19.76
C GLY A 38 -15.94 10.08 18.79
N TYR A 39 -15.56 9.92 17.53
CA TYR A 39 -16.25 9.04 16.59
C TYR A 39 -15.80 7.60 16.79
N GLU A 40 -16.70 6.63 16.72
CA GLU A 40 -16.33 5.24 17.03
C GLU A 40 -15.37 4.64 15.99
N TYR A 41 -15.62 4.81 14.68
CA TYR A 41 -14.80 4.19 13.61
C TYR A 41 -14.86 4.92 12.25
N LEU A 42 -15.25 6.20 12.22
CA LEU A 42 -15.54 6.87 10.95
C LEU A 42 -14.25 7.15 10.16
N PHE A 43 -13.25 7.74 10.82
CA PHE A 43 -11.97 8.07 10.20
C PHE A 43 -11.13 6.83 9.94
N LEU A 44 -11.21 5.81 10.79
CA LEU A 44 -10.59 4.50 10.54
C LEU A 44 -11.02 3.95 9.18
N VAL A 45 -12.31 3.88 8.88
CA VAL A 45 -12.81 3.34 7.61
C VAL A 45 -12.34 4.18 6.43
N ILE A 46 -12.43 5.51 6.53
CA ILE A 46 -12.00 6.43 5.46
C ILE A 46 -10.51 6.27 5.17
N PHE A 47 -9.66 6.35 6.19
CA PHE A 47 -8.21 6.25 6.01
C PHE A 47 -7.75 4.84 5.62
N SER A 48 -8.47 3.79 6.02
CA SER A 48 -8.21 2.42 5.56
C SER A 48 -8.46 2.27 4.07
N ILE A 49 -9.58 2.81 3.56
CA ILE A 49 -9.90 2.80 2.13
C ILE A 49 -8.87 3.62 1.34
N LEU A 50 -8.46 4.78 1.87
CA LEU A 50 -7.41 5.60 1.26
C LEU A 50 -6.06 4.88 1.23
N GLY A 51 -5.64 4.27 2.34
CA GLY A 51 -4.39 3.51 2.43
C GLY A 51 -4.39 2.30 1.49
N PHE A 52 -5.52 1.60 1.38
CA PHE A 52 -5.68 0.49 0.44
C PHE A 52 -5.62 0.96 -1.02
N SER A 53 -6.32 2.05 -1.34
CA SER A 53 -6.33 2.65 -2.68
C SER A 53 -4.93 3.13 -3.08
N ALA A 54 -4.19 3.74 -2.15
CA ALA A 54 -2.81 4.16 -2.36
C ALA A 54 -1.88 2.96 -2.63
N GLY A 55 -2.01 1.87 -1.85
CA GLY A 55 -1.24 0.65 -2.06
C GLY A 55 -1.51 0.01 -3.43
N ILE A 56 -2.78 -0.09 -3.84
CA ILE A 56 -3.14 -0.58 -5.18
C ILE A 56 -2.60 0.33 -6.27
N TYR A 57 -2.71 1.65 -6.11
CA TYR A 57 -2.20 2.61 -7.07
C TYR A 57 -0.68 2.49 -7.26
N GLU A 58 0.06 2.23 -6.19
CA GLU A 58 1.50 2.01 -6.26
C GLU A 58 1.85 0.74 -7.05
N ILE A 59 1.13 -0.36 -6.82
CA ILE A 59 1.27 -1.60 -7.61
C ILE A 59 0.95 -1.34 -9.08
N TYR A 60 -0.17 -0.69 -9.38
CA TYR A 60 -0.56 -0.34 -10.75
C TYR A 60 0.51 0.52 -11.43
N ARG A 61 1.04 1.53 -10.73
CA ARG A 61 2.11 2.40 -11.23
C ARG A 61 3.40 1.62 -11.49
N ALA A 62 3.74 0.65 -10.65
CA ALA A 62 4.90 -0.20 -10.83
C ALA A 62 4.77 -1.06 -12.09
N ILE A 63 3.64 -1.74 -12.26
CA ILE A 63 3.33 -2.56 -13.45
C ILE A 63 3.36 -1.69 -14.71
N LYS A 64 2.70 -0.53 -14.68
CA LYS A 64 2.66 0.38 -15.84
C LYS A 64 4.05 0.85 -16.26
N ARG A 65 4.93 1.15 -15.30
CA ARG A 65 6.34 1.50 -15.59
C ARG A 65 7.09 0.34 -16.22
N GLU A 66 6.89 -0.88 -15.72
CA GLU A 66 7.56 -2.08 -16.23
C GLU A 66 7.09 -2.44 -17.65
N LEU A 67 5.81 -2.22 -17.96
CA LEU A 67 5.26 -2.33 -19.32
C LEU A 67 5.83 -1.28 -20.28
N ASN A 68 5.84 0.00 -19.87
CA ASN A 68 6.36 1.09 -20.73
C ASN A 68 7.88 1.01 -20.98
N THR A 69 8.63 0.33 -20.10
CA THR A 69 10.09 0.15 -20.28
C THR A 69 10.41 -0.98 -21.28
N LYS A 70 9.43 -1.84 -21.59
CA LYS A 70 9.58 -2.97 -22.53
C LYS A 70 9.06 -2.67 -23.95
N LEU A 71 8.47 -1.50 -24.18
CA LEU A 71 8.08 -0.95 -25.49
C LEU A 71 9.19 -0.02 -26.01
#